data_AF-A0A915YE18-F1
#
_entry.id   AF-A0A915YE18-F1
#
_cell.length_a   1.000
_cell.length_b   1.000
_cell.length_c   1.000
_cell.angle_alpha   90.00
_cell.angle_beta   90.00
_cell.angle_gamma   90.00
#
_symmetry.space_group_name_H-M   'P 1'
#
loop_
_entity.id
_entity.type
_entity.pdbx_description
1 polymer ?
#
loop_
_entity_poly.entity_id
_entity_poly.type
_entity_poly.pdbx_seq_one_letter_code
_entity_poly.pdbx_strand_id
1 'polypeptide(L)'
;MKSKHKNQSKLLRKIKEKSERAALLAESNYARNFGWYIELNGEIIGELIKCRFEDMFWDSYEIIPQNTAAKKILFDSEKLLNSDFRFKNKRLNEYAPNAFLGGSQNLLLTKKRIIVRALYLRPKDIVEEKLLRKVGELLQRLPEEEKQISSKKFEFIKLTKNTSRKNIDSYFIEIYTDGNIRCIDDHQAPQINRYEYKLKKSTINEIQKLIDDYRLLDLKPSKINTSKIFNWLVSKTYQSDIYTIEITNELFEKFLKFKISLFNPSESQKKLIDCFNQIETLARLGLPESS
;
A
#
# COMPACT_ATOMS: atom_id res chain seq x y z
N MET A 1 -32.32 -0.84 -20.95
CA MET A 1 -30.98 -0.30 -20.62
C MET A 1 -30.49 -0.58 -19.19
N LYS A 2 -31.33 -0.59 -18.14
CA LYS A 2 -30.89 -0.82 -16.73
C LYS A 2 -30.16 -2.17 -16.47
N SER A 3 -30.47 -3.22 -17.22
CA SER A 3 -29.85 -4.56 -17.08
C SER A 3 -28.35 -4.59 -17.42
N LYS A 4 -27.91 -3.83 -18.45
CA LYS A 4 -26.50 -3.84 -18.91
C LYS A 4 -25.54 -3.23 -17.87
N HIS A 5 -25.97 -2.18 -17.16
CA HIS A 5 -25.16 -1.55 -16.11
C HIS A 5 -24.97 -2.44 -14.87
N LYS A 6 -26.00 -3.20 -14.47
CA LYS A 6 -25.91 -4.12 -13.32
C LYS A 6 -24.92 -5.26 -13.56
N ASN A 7 -24.82 -5.75 -14.79
CA ASN A 7 -23.87 -6.80 -15.15
C ASN A 7 -22.43 -6.28 -15.17
N GLN A 8 -22.21 -5.04 -15.64
CA GLN A 8 -20.88 -4.42 -15.65
C GLN A 8 -20.35 -4.17 -14.23
N SER A 9 -21.17 -3.68 -13.30
CA SER A 9 -20.73 -3.44 -11.92
C SER A 9 -20.35 -4.74 -11.19
N LYS A 10 -21.13 -5.81 -11.41
CA LYS A 10 -20.83 -7.15 -10.86
C LYS A 10 -19.50 -7.70 -11.40
N LEU A 11 -19.22 -7.52 -12.68
CA LEU A 11 -17.97 -7.96 -13.30
C LEU A 11 -16.77 -7.19 -12.74
N LEU A 12 -16.86 -5.86 -12.66
CA LEU A 12 -15.79 -5.01 -12.12
C LEU A 12 -15.46 -5.37 -10.66
N ARG A 13 -16.49 -5.64 -9.85
CA ARG A 13 -16.31 -6.10 -8.47
C ARG A 13 -15.54 -7.42 -8.40
N LYS A 14 -15.93 -8.42 -9.20
CA LYS A 14 -15.21 -9.71 -9.26
C LYS A 14 -13.76 -9.56 -9.68
N ILE A 15 -13.47 -8.70 -10.66
CA ILE A 15 -12.09 -8.44 -11.10
C ILE A 15 -11.28 -7.79 -9.97
N LYS A 16 -11.87 -6.82 -9.26
CA LYS A 16 -11.24 -6.18 -8.11
C LYS A 16 -10.90 -7.19 -7.01
N GLU A 17 -11.86 -8.00 -6.59
CA GLU A 17 -11.67 -9.04 -5.56
C GLU A 17 -10.55 -10.02 -5.94
N LYS A 18 -10.51 -10.48 -7.20
CA LYS A 18 -9.41 -11.33 -7.70
C LYS A 18 -8.06 -10.63 -7.71
N SER A 19 -8.03 -9.35 -8.09
CA SER A 19 -6.80 -8.56 -8.08
C SER A 19 -6.26 -8.36 -6.67
N GLU A 20 -7.13 -8.13 -5.69
CA GLU A 20 -6.77 -7.98 -4.29
C GLU A 20 -6.22 -9.30 -3.71
N ARG A 21 -6.89 -10.43 -3.98
CA ARG A 21 -6.39 -11.75 -3.55
C ARG A 21 -5.07 -12.11 -4.23
N ALA A 22 -4.91 -11.87 -5.53
CA ALA A 22 -3.65 -12.08 -6.23
C ALA A 22 -2.51 -11.25 -5.64
N ALA A 23 -2.75 -9.97 -5.30
CA ALA A 23 -1.76 -9.14 -4.65
C ALA A 23 -1.36 -9.69 -3.27
N LEU A 24 -2.35 -10.06 -2.45
CA LEU A 24 -2.10 -10.70 -1.14
C LEU A 24 -1.29 -11.98 -1.27
N LEU A 25 -1.59 -12.84 -2.24
CA LEU A 25 -0.81 -14.05 -2.48
C LEU A 25 0.64 -13.74 -2.87
N ALA A 26 0.87 -12.76 -3.75
CA ALA A 26 2.22 -12.38 -4.15
C ALA A 26 3.05 -11.87 -2.96
N GLU A 27 2.50 -10.93 -2.20
CA GLU A 27 3.16 -10.29 -1.05
C GLU A 27 3.48 -11.28 0.08
N SER A 28 2.67 -12.32 0.23
CA SER A 28 2.78 -13.29 1.33
C SER A 28 3.48 -14.58 0.98
N ASN A 29 4.18 -14.63 -0.15
CA ASN A 29 4.78 -15.85 -0.70
C ASN A 29 3.75 -16.99 -0.79
N TYR A 30 2.66 -16.74 -1.53
CA TYR A 30 1.52 -17.64 -1.70
C TYR A 30 0.86 -18.05 -0.37
N ALA A 31 0.67 -17.05 0.50
CA ALA A 31 0.08 -17.16 1.84
C ALA A 31 0.94 -17.85 2.91
N ARG A 32 2.16 -18.30 2.58
CA ARG A 32 3.09 -18.91 3.55
C ARG A 32 3.42 -18.01 4.73
N ASN A 33 3.54 -16.71 4.48
CA ASN A 33 3.93 -15.73 5.51
C ASN A 33 2.78 -15.37 6.46
N PHE A 34 1.53 -15.78 6.18
CA PHE A 34 0.40 -15.54 7.09
C PHE A 34 0.29 -16.60 8.21
N GLY A 35 1.07 -17.67 8.13
CA GLY A 35 0.94 -18.82 9.01
C GLY A 35 -0.31 -19.66 8.71
N TRP A 36 -0.35 -20.83 9.35
CA TRP A 36 -1.37 -21.85 9.11
C TRP A 36 -1.86 -22.43 10.42
N TYR A 37 -3.15 -22.76 10.50
CA TYR A 37 -3.67 -23.67 11.50
C TYR A 37 -3.43 -25.12 11.07
N ILE A 38 -3.13 -25.97 12.03
CA ILE A 38 -3.11 -27.43 11.88
C ILE A 38 -4.44 -27.94 12.42
N GLU A 39 -5.21 -28.61 11.57
CA GLU A 39 -6.51 -29.17 11.91
C GLU A 39 -6.45 -30.70 11.85
N LEU A 40 -7.01 -31.34 12.87
CA LEU A 40 -7.18 -32.79 12.95
C LEU A 40 -8.62 -33.08 13.38
N ASN A 41 -9.35 -33.90 12.61
CA ASN A 41 -10.75 -34.24 12.89
C ASN A 41 -11.68 -33.03 13.06
N GLY A 42 -11.44 -31.96 12.30
CA GLY A 42 -12.23 -30.72 12.35
C GLY A 42 -11.84 -29.76 13.48
N GLU A 43 -10.92 -30.15 14.36
CA GLU A 43 -10.44 -29.31 15.46
C GLU A 43 -9.07 -28.73 15.15
N ILE A 44 -8.89 -27.44 15.44
CA ILE A 44 -7.57 -26.81 15.42
C ILE A 44 -6.78 -27.37 16.61
N ILE A 45 -5.61 -27.92 16.34
CA ILE A 45 -4.72 -28.48 17.37
C ILE A 45 -3.41 -27.68 17.50
N GLY A 46 -3.12 -26.79 16.57
CA GLY A 46 -1.95 -25.94 16.64
C GLY A 46 -1.80 -25.00 15.46
N GLU A 47 -0.67 -24.32 15.43
CA GLU A 47 -0.32 -23.34 14.41
C GLU A 47 1.09 -23.58 13.85
N LEU A 48 1.28 -23.19 12.60
CA LEU A 48 2.55 -23.12 11.89
C LEU A 48 2.90 -21.66 11.61
N ILE A 49 4.06 -21.22 12.08
CA ILE A 49 4.54 -19.85 11.92
C ILE A 49 5.98 -19.81 11.42
N LYS A 50 6.44 -18.61 11.04
CA LYS A 50 7.83 -18.33 10.64
C LYS A 50 8.35 -19.32 9.59
N CYS A 51 7.69 -19.33 8.43
CA CYS A 51 8.09 -20.08 7.25
C CYS A 51 9.57 -19.84 6.93
N ARG A 52 10.31 -20.90 6.63
CA ARG A 52 11.65 -20.83 6.04
C ARG A 52 11.70 -21.77 4.86
N PHE A 53 12.22 -21.30 3.74
CA PHE A 53 12.55 -22.17 2.63
C PHE A 53 13.72 -23.07 3.06
N GLU A 54 13.61 -24.37 2.79
CA GLU A 54 14.67 -25.34 3.01
C GLU A 54 15.31 -25.69 1.66
N ASP A 55 14.99 -26.86 1.11
CA ASP A 55 15.52 -27.35 -0.17
C ASP A 55 14.39 -27.97 -1.02
N MET A 56 14.56 -28.10 -2.33
CA MET A 56 13.69 -28.89 -3.22
C MET A 56 12.18 -28.70 -2.98
N PHE A 57 11.74 -27.45 -2.87
CA PHE A 57 10.33 -27.06 -2.65
C PHE A 57 9.76 -27.41 -1.27
N TRP A 58 10.64 -27.70 -0.30
CA TRP A 58 10.28 -27.89 1.08
C TRP A 58 10.37 -26.57 1.84
N ASP A 59 9.37 -26.32 2.67
CA ASP A 59 9.35 -25.21 3.60
C ASP A 59 9.27 -25.78 5.02
N SER A 60 10.00 -25.18 5.97
CA SER A 60 9.86 -25.51 7.38
C SER A 60 9.10 -24.44 8.15
N TYR A 61 8.44 -24.84 9.23
CA TYR A 61 7.64 -23.95 10.09
C TYR A 61 7.86 -24.28 11.56
N GLU A 62 7.84 -23.29 12.45
CA GLU A 62 7.75 -23.53 13.89
C GLU A 62 6.33 -23.98 14.24
N ILE A 63 6.20 -24.99 15.10
CA ILE A 63 4.91 -25.46 15.59
C ILE A 63 4.59 -24.82 16.94
N ILE A 64 3.37 -24.28 17.06
CA ILE A 64 2.77 -23.86 18.33
C ILE A 64 1.57 -24.76 18.62
N PRO A 65 1.65 -25.70 19.57
CA PRO A 65 0.51 -26.52 19.96
C PRO A 65 -0.52 -25.68 20.72
N GLN A 66 -1.81 -25.95 20.50
CA GLN A 66 -2.89 -25.23 21.18
C GLN A 66 -3.02 -25.61 22.66
N ASN A 67 -2.70 -26.86 23.01
CA ASN A 67 -2.77 -27.38 24.38
C ASN A 67 -1.83 -28.58 24.58
N THR A 68 -1.77 -29.10 25.81
CA THR A 68 -0.89 -30.23 26.18
C THR A 68 -1.22 -31.53 25.44
N ALA A 69 -2.50 -31.80 25.15
CA ALA A 69 -2.91 -32.98 24.39
C ALA A 69 -2.43 -32.89 22.94
N ALA A 70 -2.65 -31.74 22.29
CA ALA A 70 -2.15 -31.46 20.96
C ALA A 70 -0.63 -31.53 20.88
N LYS A 71 0.09 -31.05 21.91
CA LYS A 71 1.56 -31.17 21.98
C LYS A 71 2.02 -32.63 21.92
N LYS A 72 1.32 -33.57 22.56
CA LYS A 72 1.66 -35.00 22.50
C LYS A 72 1.46 -35.61 21.12
N ILE A 73 0.61 -35.02 20.29
CA ILE A 73 0.37 -35.47 18.92
C ILE A 73 1.38 -34.82 17.97
N LEU A 74 1.52 -33.49 18.05
CA LEU A 74 2.34 -32.70 17.13
C LEU A 74 3.85 -32.89 17.30
N PHE A 75 4.31 -33.42 18.45
CA PHE A 75 5.73 -33.70 18.71
C PHE A 75 6.05 -35.19 18.81
N ASP A 76 5.10 -36.05 18.43
CA ASP A 76 5.30 -37.49 18.27
C ASP A 76 5.47 -37.77 16.78
N SER A 77 6.65 -38.19 16.36
CA SER A 77 7.00 -38.32 14.94
C SER A 77 6.14 -39.33 14.20
N GLU A 78 5.78 -40.44 14.84
CA GLU A 78 4.96 -41.49 14.25
C GLU A 78 3.53 -40.99 14.05
N LYS A 79 2.93 -40.41 15.09
CA LYS A 79 1.59 -39.81 14.98
C LYS A 79 1.57 -38.68 13.98
N LEU A 80 2.60 -37.84 13.98
CA LEU A 80 2.66 -36.70 13.08
C LEU A 80 2.63 -37.15 11.62
N LEU A 81 3.39 -38.18 11.24
CA LEU A 81 3.45 -38.68 9.86
C LEU A 81 2.21 -39.48 9.44
N ASN A 82 1.54 -40.14 10.38
CA ASN A 82 0.38 -40.99 10.12
C ASN A 82 -0.97 -40.27 10.31
N SER A 83 -0.97 -38.98 10.63
CA SER A 83 -2.21 -38.21 10.86
C SER A 83 -2.70 -37.52 9.59
N ASP A 84 -4.02 -37.50 9.40
CA ASP A 84 -4.72 -36.79 8.33
C ASP A 84 -4.84 -35.28 8.62
N PHE A 85 -3.70 -34.61 8.80
CA PHE A 85 -3.71 -33.17 9.05
C PHE A 85 -4.18 -32.37 7.83
N ARG A 86 -4.97 -31.35 8.12
CA ARG A 86 -5.34 -30.32 7.16
C ARG A 86 -4.76 -28.98 7.60
N PHE A 87 -4.30 -28.20 6.64
CA PHE A 87 -3.68 -26.91 6.93
C PHE A 87 -4.54 -25.77 6.42
N LYS A 88 -4.98 -24.90 7.32
CA LYS A 88 -5.89 -23.80 7.03
C LYS A 88 -5.17 -22.46 7.19
N ASN A 89 -5.14 -21.64 6.15
CA ASN A 89 -4.45 -20.36 6.20
C ASN A 89 -5.12 -19.42 7.20
N LYS A 90 -4.34 -18.82 8.11
CA LYS A 90 -4.90 -18.00 9.21
C LYS A 90 -5.62 -16.75 8.72
N ARG A 91 -5.11 -16.12 7.64
CA ARG A 91 -5.64 -14.85 7.12
C ARG A 91 -6.74 -15.05 6.09
N LEU A 92 -6.56 -16.01 5.19
CA LEU A 92 -7.48 -16.24 4.08
C LEU A 92 -8.56 -17.29 4.39
N ASN A 93 -8.43 -18.03 5.48
CA ASN A 93 -9.39 -19.06 5.90
C ASN A 93 -9.60 -20.16 4.82
N GLU A 94 -8.58 -20.39 3.99
CA GLU A 94 -8.55 -21.37 2.90
C GLU A 94 -7.60 -22.53 3.24
N TYR A 95 -7.93 -23.76 2.83
CA TYR A 95 -7.07 -24.92 3.02
C TYR A 95 -6.03 -25.05 1.90
N ALA A 96 -4.85 -25.57 2.23
CA ALA A 96 -3.89 -26.04 1.24
C ALA A 96 -4.18 -27.51 0.88
N PRO A 97 -4.81 -27.81 -0.27
CA PRO A 97 -5.34 -29.15 -0.56
C PRO A 97 -4.27 -30.21 -0.84
N ASN A 98 -3.05 -29.76 -1.20
CA ASN A 98 -1.96 -30.66 -1.59
C ASN A 98 -0.82 -30.66 -0.56
N ALA A 99 -1.02 -30.05 0.61
CA ALA A 99 0.02 -29.96 1.62
C ALA A 99 0.23 -31.31 2.31
N PHE A 100 1.49 -31.71 2.47
CA PHE A 100 1.85 -32.94 3.17
C PHE A 100 3.19 -32.78 3.89
N LEU A 101 3.36 -33.57 4.95
CA LEU A 101 4.53 -33.51 5.83
C LEU A 101 5.75 -34.20 5.23
N GLY A 102 6.93 -33.67 5.52
CA GLY A 102 8.21 -34.31 5.24
C GLY A 102 8.68 -35.15 6.43
N GLY A 103 9.33 -36.29 6.16
CA GLY A 103 9.77 -37.28 7.16
C GLY A 103 10.94 -36.86 8.07
N SER A 104 11.24 -35.57 8.26
CA SER A 104 12.44 -35.13 9.00
C SER A 104 12.22 -35.09 10.50
N GLN A 105 12.53 -36.20 11.19
CA GLN A 105 12.44 -36.31 12.65
C GLN A 105 13.41 -35.36 13.38
N ASN A 106 14.60 -35.12 12.82
CA ASN A 106 15.63 -34.32 13.46
C ASN A 106 15.21 -32.86 13.68
N LEU A 107 14.51 -32.24 12.72
CA LEU A 107 14.04 -30.86 12.86
C LEU A 107 12.94 -30.71 13.90
N LEU A 108 12.08 -31.72 14.02
CA LEU A 108 11.00 -31.73 15.00
C LEU A 108 11.56 -31.75 16.42
N LEU A 109 12.49 -32.66 16.69
CA LEU A 109 13.05 -32.87 18.02
C LEU A 109 13.95 -31.72 18.48
N THR A 110 14.81 -31.21 17.58
CA THR A 110 15.84 -30.22 17.97
C THR A 110 15.36 -28.78 17.88
N LYS A 111 14.52 -28.46 16.88
CA LYS A 111 14.13 -27.08 16.57
C LYS A 111 12.64 -26.80 16.74
N LYS A 112 11.83 -27.81 17.09
CA LYS A 112 10.36 -27.71 17.13
C LYS A 112 9.79 -27.23 15.79
N ARG A 113 10.39 -27.69 14.69
CA ARG A 113 9.97 -27.34 13.33
C ARG A 113 9.54 -28.57 12.56
N ILE A 114 8.53 -28.41 11.73
CA ILE A 114 8.17 -29.43 10.73
C ILE A 114 8.51 -28.94 9.34
N ILE A 115 8.87 -29.89 8.49
CA ILE A 115 8.98 -29.68 7.06
C ILE A 115 7.64 -30.04 6.43
N VAL A 116 7.13 -29.17 5.57
CA VAL A 116 5.89 -29.37 4.83
C VAL A 116 6.13 -29.02 3.37
N ARG A 117 5.65 -29.85 2.44
CA ARG A 117 5.63 -29.54 1.01
C ARG A 117 4.25 -29.05 0.62
N ALA A 118 4.21 -28.21 -0.41
CA ALA A 118 2.96 -27.75 -1.02
C ALA A 118 2.01 -27.01 -0.06
N LEU A 119 2.54 -26.46 1.03
CA LEU A 119 1.80 -25.63 1.98
C LEU A 119 1.71 -24.18 1.49
N TYR A 120 0.94 -23.97 0.43
CA TYR A 120 0.67 -22.67 -0.17
C TYR A 120 -0.69 -22.66 -0.86
N LEU A 121 -1.22 -21.46 -1.12
CA LEU A 121 -2.46 -21.30 -1.89
C LEU A 121 -2.17 -21.08 -3.37
N ARG A 122 -2.98 -21.70 -4.23
CA ARG A 122 -2.95 -21.49 -5.68
C ARG A 122 -3.99 -20.44 -6.10
N PRO A 123 -3.83 -19.83 -7.29
CA PRO A 123 -4.91 -19.13 -7.95
C PRO A 123 -6.14 -20.03 -8.10
N LYS A 124 -7.34 -19.47 -7.93
CA LYS A 124 -8.62 -20.18 -8.08
C LYS A 124 -8.98 -20.39 -9.54
N ASP A 125 -8.47 -19.54 -10.43
CA ASP A 125 -8.69 -19.64 -11.87
C ASP A 125 -7.61 -18.90 -12.67
N ILE A 126 -7.68 -19.05 -14.00
CA ILE A 126 -6.71 -18.50 -14.96
C ILE A 126 -6.62 -16.97 -14.94
N VAL A 127 -7.69 -16.26 -14.54
CA VAL A 127 -7.65 -14.80 -14.46
C VAL A 127 -6.81 -14.38 -13.26
N GLU A 128 -7.03 -15.02 -12.12
CA GLU A 128 -6.24 -14.76 -10.92
C GLU A 128 -4.78 -15.18 -11.11
N GLU A 129 -4.51 -16.28 -11.82
CA GLU A 129 -3.14 -16.70 -12.16
C GLU A 129 -2.39 -15.65 -12.98
N LYS A 130 -3.04 -15.10 -14.01
CA LYS A 130 -2.47 -14.01 -14.82
C LYS A 130 -2.20 -12.75 -14.00
N LEU A 131 -3.13 -12.39 -13.10
CA LEU A 131 -2.94 -11.26 -12.19
C LEU A 131 -1.79 -11.50 -11.22
N LEU A 132 -1.70 -12.68 -10.63
CA LEU A 132 -0.64 -13.06 -9.69
C LEU A 132 0.74 -13.01 -10.35
N ARG A 133 0.88 -13.58 -11.56
CA ARG A 133 2.11 -13.48 -12.35
C ARG A 133 2.48 -12.02 -12.61
N LYS A 134 1.51 -11.19 -13.00
CA LYS A 134 1.76 -9.78 -13.29
C LYS A 134 2.21 -9.01 -12.05
N VAL A 135 1.63 -9.28 -10.88
CA VAL A 135 2.05 -8.68 -9.61
C VAL A 135 3.45 -9.17 -9.23
N GLY A 136 3.74 -10.46 -9.36
CA GLY A 136 5.07 -11.01 -9.10
C GLY A 136 6.16 -10.37 -9.98
N GLU A 137 5.90 -10.22 -11.28
CA GLU A 137 6.80 -9.52 -12.22
C GLU A 137 7.04 -8.06 -11.79
N LEU A 138 6.03 -7.38 -11.25
CA LEU A 138 6.18 -6.01 -10.76
C LEU A 138 7.03 -5.97 -9.48
N LEU A 139 6.76 -6.86 -8.52
CA LEU A 139 7.53 -6.93 -7.27
C LEU A 139 9.00 -7.29 -7.48
N GLN A 140 9.31 -8.09 -8.50
CA GLN A 140 10.69 -8.42 -8.86
C GLN A 140 11.46 -7.25 -9.50
N ARG A 141 10.75 -6.29 -10.09
CA ARG A 141 11.35 -5.10 -10.71
C ARG A 141 11.60 -3.97 -9.73
N LEU A 142 11.03 -4.04 -8.53
CA LEU A 142 11.33 -3.09 -7.46
C LEU A 142 12.78 -3.35 -7.01
N PRO A 143 13.66 -2.32 -7.00
CA PRO A 143 14.98 -2.38 -6.36
C PRO A 143 14.96 -3.12 -5.02
N GLU A 144 16.02 -3.86 -4.70
CA GLU A 144 16.13 -4.58 -3.41
C GLU A 144 15.93 -3.64 -2.21
N GLU A 145 16.34 -2.37 -2.34
CA GLU A 145 16.16 -1.30 -1.37
C GLU A 145 14.69 -0.90 -1.16
N GLU A 146 13.82 -1.10 -2.17
CA GLU A 146 12.38 -0.84 -2.10
C GLU A 146 11.58 -1.97 -1.45
N LYS A 147 12.13 -3.19 -1.36
CA LYS A 147 11.45 -4.34 -0.72
C LYS A 147 11.32 -4.20 0.80
N GLN A 148 11.99 -3.21 1.39
CA GLN A 148 12.02 -2.94 2.84
C GLN A 148 11.36 -1.62 3.26
N ILE A 149 10.57 -0.97 2.41
CA ILE A 149 9.91 0.28 2.78
C ILE A 149 8.68 -0.01 3.65
N SER A 150 8.91 -0.04 4.96
CA SER A 150 7.84 -0.11 5.98
C SER A 150 7.33 1.26 6.43
N SER A 151 7.91 2.38 5.96
CA SER A 151 7.43 3.72 6.27
C SER A 151 6.40 4.19 5.24
N LYS A 152 5.12 4.22 5.63
CA LYS A 152 4.06 4.95 4.91
C LYS A 152 4.16 6.47 5.07
N LYS A 153 5.37 7.02 5.15
CA LYS A 153 5.57 8.47 5.32
C LYS A 153 5.95 9.08 3.98
N PHE A 154 5.32 10.18 3.61
CA PHE A 154 5.80 11.00 2.49
C PHE A 154 7.18 11.57 2.86
N GLU A 155 8.01 12.07 1.95
CA GLU A 155 9.25 12.80 2.32
C GLU A 155 9.05 14.29 2.15
N PHE A 156 8.49 14.68 0.99
CA PHE A 156 8.02 16.03 0.79
C PHE A 156 6.82 16.14 -0.14
N ILE A 157 6.05 17.21 0.02
CA ILE A 157 4.92 17.58 -0.85
C ILE A 157 5.30 18.85 -1.58
N LYS A 158 5.37 18.79 -2.92
CA LYS A 158 5.59 19.92 -3.79
C LYS A 158 4.27 20.45 -4.35
N LEU A 159 4.01 21.73 -4.18
CA LEU A 159 2.86 22.43 -4.74
C LEU A 159 3.37 23.42 -5.77
N THR A 160 2.77 23.44 -6.95
CA THR A 160 3.09 24.39 -8.01
C THR A 160 1.82 25.10 -8.43
N LYS A 161 1.73 26.41 -8.21
CA LYS A 161 0.66 27.20 -8.83
C LYS A 161 1.14 27.71 -10.18
N ASN A 162 0.27 27.60 -11.18
CA ASN A 162 0.46 28.26 -12.46
C ASN A 162 -0.70 29.24 -12.65
N THR A 163 -0.39 30.52 -12.75
CA THR A 163 -1.37 31.55 -13.13
C THR A 163 -1.48 31.60 -14.65
N SER A 164 -2.71 31.69 -15.18
CA SER A 164 -2.99 31.51 -16.62
C SER A 164 -2.63 32.70 -17.53
N ARG A 165 -1.96 33.74 -17.03
CA ARG A 165 -1.73 34.98 -17.77
C ARG A 165 -0.34 35.08 -18.38
N LYS A 166 -0.08 34.36 -19.48
CA LYS A 166 1.02 34.55 -20.49
C LYS A 166 2.48 34.80 -20.04
N ASN A 167 2.75 35.07 -18.77
CA ASN A 167 4.01 35.07 -18.07
C ASN A 167 3.88 33.97 -17.03
N ILE A 168 4.78 33.00 -17.08
CA ILE A 168 4.75 31.79 -16.25
C ILE A 168 5.23 32.20 -14.87
N ASP A 169 4.28 32.75 -14.15
CA ASP A 169 4.39 33.06 -12.76
C ASP A 169 4.17 31.74 -12.01
N SER A 170 5.25 30.99 -11.78
CA SER A 170 5.24 29.76 -11.00
C SER A 170 5.90 29.94 -9.64
N TYR A 171 5.15 29.63 -8.59
CA TYR A 171 5.73 29.42 -7.27
C TYR A 171 5.71 27.93 -6.92
N PHE A 172 6.73 27.48 -6.20
CA PHE A 172 6.87 26.12 -5.71
C PHE A 172 6.89 26.13 -4.18
N ILE A 173 6.08 25.29 -3.55
CA ILE A 173 6.12 25.07 -2.10
C ILE A 173 6.46 23.61 -1.87
N GLU A 174 7.60 23.31 -1.26
CA GLU A 174 8.03 21.97 -0.88
C GLU A 174 7.87 21.83 0.64
N ILE A 175 7.05 20.89 1.11
CA ILE A 175 6.80 20.64 2.54
C ILE A 175 7.44 19.30 2.91
N TYR A 176 8.47 19.31 3.74
CA TYR A 176 9.21 18.14 4.18
C TYR A 176 8.61 17.49 5.45
N THR A 177 8.92 16.23 5.70
CA THR A 177 8.48 15.48 6.90
C THR A 177 8.99 16.03 8.22
N ASP A 178 10.15 16.67 8.21
CA ASP A 178 10.74 17.32 9.37
C ASP A 178 10.04 18.65 9.71
N GLY A 179 9.06 19.05 8.89
CA GLY A 179 8.31 20.30 9.04
C GLY A 179 8.86 21.45 8.22
N ASN A 180 10.02 21.30 7.57
CA ASN A 180 10.57 22.38 6.77
C ASN A 180 9.67 22.66 5.55
N ILE A 181 9.48 23.93 5.24
CA ILE A 181 8.83 24.38 4.01
C ILE A 181 9.85 25.18 3.23
N ARG A 182 10.03 24.86 1.96
CA ARG A 182 10.75 25.70 1.02
C ARG A 182 9.79 26.30 0.01
N CYS A 183 9.67 27.62 0.01
CA CYS A 183 8.95 28.37 -1.02
C CYS A 183 9.97 28.94 -2.01
N ILE A 184 9.78 28.66 -3.30
CA ILE A 184 10.58 29.21 -4.39
C ILE A 184 9.65 30.06 -5.24
N ASP A 185 9.90 31.35 -5.25
CA ASP A 185 9.20 32.31 -6.10
C ASP A 185 10.07 32.54 -7.35
N ASP A 186 9.58 32.10 -8.51
CA ASP A 186 10.25 32.23 -9.81
C ASP A 186 9.69 33.42 -10.62
N HIS A 187 8.95 34.34 -10.00
CA HIS A 187 8.32 35.48 -10.67
C HIS A 187 9.33 36.55 -11.15
N GLN A 188 10.59 36.53 -10.69
CA GLN A 188 11.55 37.63 -10.89
C GLN A 188 12.96 37.17 -11.33
N ALA A 189 13.09 36.38 -12.40
CA ALA A 189 14.40 36.16 -13.01
C ALA A 189 15.09 37.51 -13.32
N PRO A 190 16.32 37.77 -12.82
CA PRO A 190 17.34 36.81 -12.40
C PRO A 190 17.40 36.47 -10.89
N GLN A 191 16.56 37.06 -10.03
CA GLN A 191 16.58 36.84 -8.59
C GLN A 191 15.48 35.86 -8.17
N ILE A 192 15.87 34.61 -7.93
CA ILE A 192 14.99 33.59 -7.35
C ILE A 192 14.89 33.85 -5.84
N ASN A 193 13.73 34.30 -5.37
CA ASN A 193 13.51 34.44 -3.94
C ASN A 193 13.22 33.06 -3.33
N ARG A 194 13.99 32.70 -2.31
CA ARG A 194 13.82 31.46 -1.55
C ARG A 194 13.44 31.81 -0.12
N TYR A 195 12.34 31.24 0.33
CA TYR A 195 11.88 31.38 1.70
C TYR A 195 11.84 30.01 2.36
N GLU A 196 12.42 29.89 3.54
CA GLU A 196 12.38 28.67 4.33
C GLU A 196 11.60 28.91 5.63
N TYR A 197 10.65 28.03 5.93
CA TYR A 197 9.82 28.08 7.14
C TYR A 197 9.78 26.73 7.82
N LYS A 198 9.33 26.69 9.08
CA LYS A 198 9.14 25.43 9.81
C LYS A 198 7.71 25.31 10.33
N LEU A 199 7.02 24.26 9.90
CA LEU A 199 5.70 23.89 10.39
C LEU A 199 5.77 23.27 11.78
N LYS A 200 4.68 23.46 12.53
CA LYS A 200 4.45 22.70 13.76
C LYS A 200 4.26 21.23 13.42
N LYS A 201 4.81 20.36 14.27
CA LYS A 201 4.68 18.90 14.14
C LYS A 201 3.21 18.43 14.08
N SER A 202 2.29 19.14 14.76
CA SER A 202 0.85 18.86 14.69
C SER A 202 0.29 19.00 13.27
N THR A 203 0.71 20.04 12.53
CA THR A 203 0.30 20.29 11.15
C THR A 203 0.83 19.20 10.20
N ILE A 204 2.08 18.76 10.39
CA ILE A 204 2.65 17.63 9.62
C ILE A 204 1.87 16.33 9.86
N ASN A 205 1.50 16.06 11.12
CA ASN A 205 0.71 14.88 11.46
C ASN A 205 -0.69 14.93 10.83
N GLU A 206 -1.32 16.10 10.76
CA GLU A 206 -2.61 16.27 10.08
C GLU A 206 -2.49 16.03 8.58
N ILE A 207 -1.44 16.53 7.94
CA ILE A 207 -1.15 16.27 6.51
C ILE A 207 -0.93 14.78 6.26
N GLN A 208 -0.13 14.11 7.08
CA GLN A 208 0.12 12.67 6.99
C GLN A 208 -1.18 11.88 7.15
N LYS A 209 -2.00 12.25 8.16
CA LYS A 209 -3.30 11.62 8.40
C LYS A 209 -4.21 11.75 7.17
N LEU A 210 -4.26 12.92 6.53
CA LEU A 210 -5.03 13.09 5.30
C LEU A 210 -4.50 12.20 4.17
N ILE A 211 -3.18 12.12 3.99
CA ILE A 211 -2.57 11.24 2.98
C ILE A 211 -2.96 9.77 3.21
N ASP A 212 -2.93 9.33 4.47
CA ASP A 212 -3.29 7.98 4.88
C ASP A 212 -4.79 7.70 4.72
N ASP A 213 -5.65 8.61 5.20
CA ASP A 213 -7.12 8.49 5.15
C ASP A 213 -7.61 8.37 3.70
N TYR A 214 -6.99 9.10 2.77
CA TYR A 214 -7.30 9.04 1.34
C TYR A 214 -6.50 7.99 0.56
N ARG A 215 -5.63 7.23 1.25
CA ARG A 215 -4.74 6.22 0.65
C ARG A 215 -3.98 6.76 -0.56
N LEU A 216 -3.55 8.02 -0.49
CA LEU A 216 -2.95 8.70 -1.64
C LEU A 216 -1.64 8.03 -2.04
N LEU A 217 -0.92 7.42 -1.08
CA LEU A 217 0.28 6.61 -1.30
C LEU A 217 0.01 5.18 -1.82
N ASP A 218 -1.25 4.79 -2.04
CA ASP A 218 -1.62 3.48 -2.60
C ASP A 218 -2.17 3.59 -4.04
N LEU A 219 -2.36 4.81 -4.56
CA LEU A 219 -2.99 5.05 -5.87
C LEU A 219 -1.94 5.15 -6.99
N LYS A 220 -2.02 4.27 -7.99
CA LYS A 220 -1.24 4.43 -9.23
C LYS A 220 -1.68 5.71 -9.98
N PRO A 221 -0.76 6.54 -10.50
CA PRO A 221 -1.08 7.79 -11.20
C PRO A 221 -2.12 7.66 -12.32
N SER A 222 -2.17 6.51 -12.99
CA SER A 222 -3.05 6.23 -14.13
C SER A 222 -4.50 5.89 -13.77
N LYS A 223 -4.85 5.75 -12.47
CA LYS A 223 -6.21 5.36 -12.02
C LYS A 223 -7.05 6.50 -11.45
N ILE A 224 -6.53 7.72 -11.42
CA ILE A 224 -7.33 8.90 -11.08
C ILE A 224 -8.20 9.22 -12.31
N ASN A 225 -9.50 8.97 -12.20
CA ASN A 225 -10.46 9.22 -13.28
C ASN A 225 -10.67 10.74 -13.45
N THR A 226 -9.77 11.37 -14.19
CA THR A 226 -9.76 12.81 -14.46
C THR A 226 -10.86 13.24 -15.44
N SER A 227 -11.36 12.34 -16.29
CA SER A 227 -12.26 12.68 -17.42
C SER A 227 -13.72 12.97 -17.02
N LYS A 228 -14.23 12.36 -15.94
CA LYS A 228 -15.58 12.72 -15.41
C LYS A 228 -15.61 14.06 -14.69
N ILE A 229 -14.46 14.54 -14.22
CA ILE A 229 -14.29 15.84 -13.57
C ILE A 229 -14.03 16.91 -14.65
N PHE A 230 -13.24 16.59 -15.67
CA PHE A 230 -12.87 17.47 -16.78
C PHE A 230 -14.07 17.94 -17.62
N ASN A 231 -15.01 17.06 -17.96
CA ASN A 231 -16.14 17.40 -18.85
C ASN A 231 -17.24 18.22 -18.17
N TRP A 232 -17.29 18.25 -16.84
CA TRP A 232 -18.18 19.15 -16.09
C TRP A 232 -17.54 20.54 -15.92
N LEU A 233 -16.22 20.59 -15.74
CA LEU A 233 -15.38 21.79 -15.60
C LEU A 233 -15.32 22.70 -16.85
N VAL A 234 -15.52 22.17 -18.05
CA VAL A 234 -15.45 22.97 -19.29
C VAL A 234 -16.71 23.85 -19.51
N SER A 235 -17.79 23.62 -18.76
CA SER A 235 -19.09 24.23 -19.08
C SER A 235 -19.38 25.62 -18.48
N LYS A 236 -18.55 26.14 -17.56
CA LYS A 236 -18.82 27.41 -16.88
C LYS A 236 -17.55 28.20 -16.49
N THR A 237 -17.19 29.13 -17.37
CA THR A 237 -16.61 30.47 -17.11
C THR A 237 -15.22 30.68 -16.48
N TYR A 238 -14.52 31.61 -17.12
CA TYR A 238 -13.27 32.34 -16.84
C TYR A 238 -12.96 32.70 -15.37
N GLN A 239 -11.86 32.12 -14.85
CA GLN A 239 -10.65 32.77 -14.28
C GLN A 239 -9.85 31.68 -13.55
N SER A 240 -8.96 31.02 -14.29
CA SER A 240 -8.36 29.73 -13.88
C SER A 240 -6.98 29.89 -13.26
N ASP A 241 -6.89 29.77 -11.95
CA ASP A 241 -5.68 29.37 -11.26
C ASP A 241 -5.61 27.83 -11.25
N ILE A 242 -4.50 27.27 -11.74
CA ILE A 242 -4.28 25.82 -11.77
C ILE A 242 -3.19 25.48 -10.77
N TYR A 243 -3.56 24.74 -9.72
CA TYR A 243 -2.61 24.18 -8.76
C TYR A 243 -2.21 22.79 -9.22
N THR A 244 -0.92 22.49 -9.21
CA THR A 244 -0.38 21.15 -9.43
C THR A 244 0.21 20.68 -8.12
N ILE A 245 -0.32 19.61 -7.57
CA ILE A 245 0.24 18.97 -6.37
C ILE A 245 1.07 17.78 -6.84
N GLU A 246 2.33 17.75 -6.43
CA GLU A 246 3.30 16.68 -6.64
C GLU A 246 3.72 16.13 -5.28
N ILE A 247 3.39 14.88 -4.97
CA ILE A 247 3.81 14.23 -3.71
C ILE A 247 5.01 13.35 -4.02
N THR A 248 6.06 13.44 -3.20
CA THR A 248 7.30 12.68 -3.38
C THR A 248 7.59 11.88 -2.10
N ASN A 249 7.98 10.62 -2.26
CA ASN A 249 8.37 9.74 -1.15
C ASN A 249 9.85 9.95 -0.75
N GLU A 250 10.28 9.23 0.30
CA GLU A 250 11.65 9.22 0.89
C GLU A 250 12.78 8.80 -0.07
N LEU A 251 12.43 8.48 -1.31
CA LEU A 251 13.33 8.03 -2.36
C LEU A 251 13.31 8.99 -3.56
N PHE A 252 12.79 10.21 -3.40
CA PHE A 252 12.65 11.21 -4.46
C PHE A 252 11.81 10.78 -5.67
N GLU A 253 10.97 9.74 -5.53
CA GLU A 253 10.10 9.27 -6.60
C GLU A 253 8.78 10.05 -6.64
N LYS A 254 8.41 10.54 -7.83
CA LYS A 254 7.15 11.27 -8.05
C LYS A 254 5.96 10.35 -7.87
N PHE A 255 5.35 10.41 -6.70
CA PHE A 255 4.30 9.50 -6.29
C PHE A 255 2.94 9.85 -6.92
N LEU A 256 2.57 11.13 -6.89
CA LEU A 256 1.28 11.60 -7.40
C LEU A 256 1.44 12.98 -8.00
N LYS A 257 0.96 13.20 -9.23
CA LYS A 257 0.86 14.55 -9.84
C LYS A 257 -0.55 14.79 -10.32
N PHE A 258 -1.26 15.74 -9.71
CA PHE A 258 -2.61 16.08 -10.13
C PHE A 258 -2.85 17.58 -10.14
N LYS A 259 -3.71 18.01 -11.07
CA LYS A 259 -4.11 19.41 -11.25
C LYS A 259 -5.43 19.65 -10.52
N ILE A 260 -5.44 20.56 -9.56
CA ILE A 260 -6.65 21.07 -8.90
C ILE A 260 -7.04 22.39 -9.56
N SER A 261 -8.32 22.48 -9.93
CA SER A 261 -8.93 23.70 -10.41
C SER A 261 -9.92 24.21 -9.34
N LEU A 262 -9.81 25.48 -8.93
CA LEU A 262 -10.51 26.04 -7.76
C LEU A 262 -12.05 26.20 -7.91
N PHE A 263 -12.65 25.72 -9.00
CA PHE A 263 -14.02 26.09 -9.36
C PHE A 263 -15.14 25.37 -8.60
N ASN A 264 -14.86 24.30 -7.84
CA ASN A 264 -15.80 23.73 -6.85
C ASN A 264 -15.15 22.60 -6.03
N PRO A 265 -14.32 22.94 -5.02
CA PRO A 265 -13.70 21.93 -4.18
C PRO A 265 -14.73 21.21 -3.28
N SER A 266 -14.59 19.88 -3.14
CA SER A 266 -15.26 19.12 -2.08
C SER A 266 -14.87 19.67 -0.70
N GLU A 267 -15.61 19.36 0.35
CA GLU A 267 -15.31 19.89 1.70
C GLU A 267 -13.90 19.52 2.19
N SER A 268 -13.42 18.33 1.84
CA SER A 268 -12.04 17.92 2.09
C SER A 268 -11.02 18.68 1.25
N GLN A 269 -11.35 19.00 -0.01
CA GLN A 269 -10.51 19.83 -0.87
C GLN A 269 -10.51 21.29 -0.39
N LYS A 270 -11.62 21.82 0.15
CA LYS A 270 -11.70 23.14 0.79
C LYS A 270 -10.76 23.22 1.97
N LYS A 271 -10.80 22.24 2.88
CA LYS A 271 -9.87 22.18 4.04
C LYS A 271 -8.40 22.12 3.61
N LEU A 272 -8.10 21.36 2.56
CA LEU A 272 -6.75 21.28 2.00
C LEU A 272 -6.31 22.63 1.39
N ILE A 273 -7.21 23.27 0.63
CA ILE A 273 -6.99 24.58 0.01
C ILE A 273 -6.85 25.68 1.08
N ASP A 274 -7.67 25.66 2.12
CA ASP A 274 -7.58 26.62 3.23
C ASP A 274 -6.26 26.46 3.99
N CYS A 275 -5.83 25.21 4.23
CA CYS A 275 -4.52 24.93 4.78
C CYS A 275 -3.39 25.47 3.89
N PHE A 276 -3.48 25.28 2.57
CA PHE A 276 -2.49 25.82 1.63
C PHE A 276 -2.52 27.34 1.50
N ASN A 277 -3.69 27.97 1.51
CA ASN A 277 -3.85 29.42 1.48
C ASN A 277 -3.30 30.05 2.76
N GLN A 278 -3.46 29.40 3.91
CA GLN A 278 -2.85 29.82 5.17
C GLN A 278 -1.32 29.72 5.08
N ILE A 279 -0.78 28.61 4.56
CA ILE A 279 0.67 28.44 4.35
C ILE A 279 1.21 29.50 3.37
N GLU A 280 0.52 29.77 2.26
CA GLU A 280 0.88 30.80 1.28
C GLU A 280 0.83 32.22 1.88
N THR A 281 -0.20 32.51 2.67
CA THR A 281 -0.35 33.80 3.35
C THR A 281 0.75 34.01 4.40
N LEU A 282 1.07 32.99 5.20
CA LEU A 282 2.16 33.01 6.16
C LEU A 282 3.53 33.18 5.48
N ALA A 283 3.72 32.58 4.31
CA ALA A 283 4.92 32.76 3.51
C ALA A 283 5.04 34.19 2.95
N ARG A 284 3.96 34.73 2.38
CA ARG A 284 3.99 36.08 1.77
C ARG A 284 4.11 37.22 2.77
N LEU A 285 3.56 37.06 3.97
CA LEU A 285 3.58 38.11 4.99
C LEU A 285 4.93 38.22 5.71
N GLY A 286 5.85 37.27 5.51
CA GLY A 286 7.10 37.21 6.26
C GLY A 286 6.80 37.13 7.75
N LEU A 287 6.54 35.92 8.26
CA LEU A 287 6.32 35.76 9.71
C LEU A 287 7.46 36.46 10.48
N PRO A 288 7.15 37.26 11.52
CA PRO A 288 8.20 37.77 12.39
C PRO A 288 8.99 36.57 12.90
N GLU A 289 10.33 36.66 12.81
CA GLU A 289 11.21 35.63 13.35
C GLU A 289 10.73 35.27 14.76
N SER A 290 10.21 34.06 14.91
CA SER A 290 9.80 33.57 16.21
C SER A 290 11.07 33.34 17.02
N SER A 291 11.34 34.25 17.95
CA SER A 291 12.19 34.00 19.12
C SER A 291 11.76 32.75 19.88
#